data_AF-A0A6P8KR52-F1
#
_entry.id   AF-A0A6P8KR52-F1
#
_cell.length_a   1.000
_cell.length_b   1.000
_cell.length_c   1.000
_cell.angle_alpha   90.00
_cell.angle_beta   90.00
_cell.angle_gamma   90.00
#
_symmetry.space_group_name_H-M   'P 1'
#
loop_
_entity.id
_entity.type
_entity.pdbx_description
1 polymer ?
#
loop_
_entity_poly.entity_id
_entity_poly.type
_entity_poly.pdbx_seq_one_letter_code
_entity_poly.pdbx_strand_id
1 'polypeptide(L)'
;MFRRTNADPVIRQFILRTAVLNYLGKNLREQYNEYCLLRTQHEKLSLKTASDQELEALPTLFELFEMQQLKTTATHRLLMREYQELLAYMMDKSDLWDSQEYFKAKSALGAAIHNLRVCAPTKPMD
;
A
#
# COMPACT_ATOMS: atom_id res chain seq x y z
N MET A 1 -3.64 -24.39 -29.74
CA MET A 1 -3.35 -23.62 -28.51
C MET A 1 -4.11 -24.25 -27.35
N PHE A 2 -3.43 -24.79 -26.35
CA PHE A 2 -4.09 -25.31 -25.15
C PHE A 2 -4.71 -24.13 -24.39
N ARG A 3 -6.03 -24.17 -24.14
CA ARG A 3 -6.68 -23.23 -23.23
C ARG A 3 -6.13 -23.50 -21.82
N ARG A 4 -5.19 -22.67 -21.36
CA ARG A 4 -4.74 -22.68 -19.96
C ARG A 4 -5.94 -22.30 -19.11
N THR A 5 -6.43 -23.26 -18.32
CA THR A 5 -7.56 -23.05 -17.41
C THR A 5 -7.05 -22.45 -16.11
N ASN A 6 -7.95 -21.98 -15.24
CA ASN A 6 -7.61 -21.51 -13.88
C ASN A 6 -6.93 -22.60 -13.00
N ALA A 7 -6.79 -23.84 -13.48
CA ALA A 7 -6.01 -24.88 -12.83
C ALA A 7 -4.50 -24.77 -13.12
N ASP A 8 -4.10 -23.99 -14.13
CA ASP A 8 -2.69 -23.76 -14.46
C ASP A 8 -1.98 -23.03 -13.29
N PRO A 9 -0.89 -23.59 -12.73
CA PRO A 9 -0.17 -22.98 -11.61
C PRO A 9 0.31 -21.55 -11.89
N VAL A 10 0.69 -21.26 -13.14
CA VAL A 10 1.19 -19.94 -13.54
C VAL A 10 0.07 -18.90 -13.49
N ILE A 11 -1.10 -19.27 -14.02
CA ILE A 11 -2.33 -18.46 -13.99
C ILE A 11 -2.79 -18.22 -12.55
N ARG A 12 -2.73 -19.25 -11.69
CA ARG A 12 -3.06 -19.10 -10.25
C ARG A 12 -2.14 -18.12 -9.54
N GLN A 13 -0.84 -18.19 -9.80
CA GLN A 13 0.12 -17.25 -9.23
C GLN A 13 -0.12 -15.81 -9.70
N PHE A 14 -0.47 -15.62 -10.97
CA PHE A 14 -0.92 -14.32 -11.49
C PHE A 14 -2.11 -13.77 -10.69
N ILE A 15 -3.15 -14.59 -10.49
CA ILE A 15 -4.36 -14.20 -9.76
C ILE A 15 -4.01 -13.84 -8.31
N LEU A 16 -3.24 -14.69 -7.62
CA LEU A 16 -2.87 -14.48 -6.21
C LEU A 16 -2.02 -13.22 -6.03
N ARG A 17 -0.95 -13.06 -6.80
CA ARG A 17 -0.08 -11.87 -6.71
C ARG A 17 -0.83 -10.58 -7.05
N THR A 18 -1.71 -10.62 -8.04
CA THR A 18 -2.58 -9.48 -8.38
C THR A 18 -3.53 -9.13 -7.22
N ALA A 19 -4.12 -10.14 -6.58
CA ALA A 19 -5.02 -9.93 -5.44
C ALA A 19 -4.28 -9.34 -4.22
N VAL A 20 -3.09 -9.86 -3.91
CA VAL A 20 -2.22 -9.32 -2.85
C VAL A 20 -1.87 -7.86 -3.12
N LEU A 21 -1.45 -7.54 -4.35
CA LEU A 21 -1.08 -6.18 -4.72
C LEU A 21 -2.25 -5.20 -4.58
N ASN A 22 -3.45 -5.59 -5.03
CA ASN A 22 -4.66 -4.78 -4.89
C ASN A 22 -5.05 -4.58 -3.42
N TYR A 23 -4.96 -5.63 -2.60
CA TYR A 23 -5.24 -5.56 -1.18
C TYR A 23 -4.30 -4.57 -0.49
N LEU A 24 -2.99 -4.70 -0.72
CA LEU A 24 -1.98 -3.80 -0.15
C LEU A 24 -2.17 -2.35 -0.63
N GLY A 25 -2.52 -2.16 -1.90
CA GLY A 25 -2.80 -0.83 -2.45
C GLY A 25 -3.98 -0.14 -1.75
N LYS A 26 -5.08 -0.88 -1.54
CA LYS A 26 -6.24 -0.38 -0.80
C LYS A 26 -5.88 -0.07 0.65
N ASN A 27 -5.20 -1.01 1.31
CA ASN A 27 -4.83 -0.90 2.71
C ASN A 27 -3.88 0.29 2.97
N LEU A 28 -2.88 0.50 2.09
CA LEU A 28 -2.00 1.66 2.16
C LEU A 28 -2.77 2.97 2.08
N ARG A 29 -3.75 3.07 1.18
CA ARG A 29 -4.56 4.29 1.01
C ARG A 29 -5.42 4.59 2.24
N GLU A 30 -6.03 3.55 2.83
CA GLU A 30 -6.78 3.68 4.08
C GLU A 30 -5.88 4.15 5.22
N GLN A 31 -4.73 3.49 5.41
CA GLN A 31 -3.77 3.86 6.45
C GLN A 31 -3.19 5.28 6.26
N TYR A 32 -2.92 5.68 5.02
CA TYR A 32 -2.40 7.01 4.71
C TYR A 32 -3.43 8.11 4.98
N ASN A 33 -4.72 7.85 4.70
CA ASN A 33 -5.79 8.78 5.04
C ASN A 33 -5.90 8.96 6.56
N GLU A 34 -5.86 7.87 7.32
CA GLU A 34 -5.82 7.90 8.79
C GLU A 34 -4.60 8.67 9.32
N TYR A 35 -3.42 8.42 8.74
CA TYR A 35 -2.20 9.16 9.08
C TYR A 35 -2.36 10.66 8.83
N CYS A 36 -2.91 11.07 7.69
CA CYS A 36 -3.15 12.47 7.36
C CYS A 36 -4.08 13.14 8.38
N LEU A 37 -5.14 12.44 8.81
CA LEU A 37 -6.08 12.93 9.81
C LEU A 37 -5.40 13.12 11.18
N LEU A 38 -4.64 12.11 11.64
CA LEU A 38 -3.90 12.18 12.90
C LEU A 38 -2.83 13.28 12.86
N ARG A 39 -2.14 13.46 11.73
CA ARG A 39 -1.16 14.56 11.55
C ARG A 39 -1.81 15.92 11.76
N THR A 40 -2.95 16.15 11.14
CA THR A 40 -3.68 17.43 11.28
C THR A 40 -4.18 17.64 12.71
N GLN A 41 -4.60 16.59 13.42
CA GLN A 41 -4.97 16.70 14.84
C GLN A 41 -3.77 17.02 15.73
N HIS A 42 -2.65 16.35 15.49
CA HIS A 42 -1.39 16.57 16.19
C HIS A 42 -0.88 18.02 16.00
N GLU A 43 -0.88 18.52 14.77
CA GLU A 43 -0.50 19.90 14.45
C GLU A 43 -1.43 20.92 15.13
N LYS A 44 -2.75 20.67 15.17
CA LYS A 44 -3.72 21.55 15.84
C LYS A 44 -3.50 21.65 17.35
N LEU A 45 -3.19 20.53 18.00
CA LEU A 45 -2.91 20.52 19.44
C LEU A 45 -1.56 21.17 19.77
N SER A 46 -0.56 21.02 18.89
CA SER A 46 0.74 21.68 19.06
C SER A 46 0.68 23.21 18.92
N LEU A 47 -0.29 23.75 18.17
CA LEU A 47 -0.43 25.18 17.89
C LEU A 47 -1.38 25.92 18.85
N LYS A 48 -2.22 25.19 19.59
CA LYS A 48 -3.14 25.78 20.58
C LYS A 48 -2.53 25.67 21.98
N THR A 49 -2.77 26.67 22.82
CA THR A 49 -2.65 26.51 24.27
C THR A 49 -3.69 25.47 24.69
N ALA A 50 -3.28 24.20 24.74
CA ALA A 50 -4.15 23.07 25.04
C ALA A 50 -4.78 23.26 26.43
N SER A 51 -6.08 22.98 26.55
CA SER A 51 -6.73 22.87 27.86
C SER A 51 -6.14 21.68 28.65
N ASP A 52 -6.28 21.68 29.98
CA ASP A 52 -5.74 20.60 30.83
C ASP A 52 -6.20 19.19 30.40
N GLN A 53 -7.41 19.08 29.83
CA GLN A 53 -7.97 17.83 29.32
C GLN A 53 -7.37 17.40 27.96
N GLU A 54 -6.95 18.35 27.13
CA GLU A 54 -6.25 18.10 25.86
C GLU A 54 -4.77 17.76 26.09
N LEU A 55 -4.18 18.29 27.16
CA LEU A 55 -2.83 17.95 27.62
C LEU A 55 -2.71 16.50 28.11
N GLU A 56 -3.73 15.96 28.79
CA GLU A 56 -3.76 14.55 29.20
C GLU A 56 -3.89 13.58 28.02
N ALA A 57 -4.57 13.98 26.94
CA ALA A 57 -4.77 13.14 25.74
C ALA A 57 -3.59 13.19 24.75
N LEU A 58 -2.67 14.15 24.92
CA LEU A 58 -1.57 14.45 24.01
C LEU A 58 -0.56 13.29 23.86
N PRO A 59 -0.11 12.62 24.95
CA PRO A 59 0.78 11.46 24.86
C PRO A 59 0.15 10.31 24.06
N THR A 60 -1.13 10.01 24.32
CA THR A 60 -1.87 8.95 23.60
C THR A 60 -2.02 9.26 22.11
N LEU A 61 -2.29 10.52 21.75
CA LEU A 61 -2.37 10.93 20.35
C LEU A 61 -1.01 10.81 19.65
N PHE A 62 0.07 11.17 20.35
CA PHE A 62 1.44 11.05 19.84
C PHE A 62 1.80 9.58 19.54
N GLU A 63 1.55 8.68 20.49
CA GLU A 63 1.78 7.23 20.32
C GLU A 63 0.95 6.65 19.16
N LEU A 64 -0.33 7.03 19.05
CA LEU A 64 -1.19 6.62 17.94
C LEU A 64 -0.67 7.13 16.59
N PHE A 65 -0.20 8.38 16.56
CA PHE A 65 0.38 8.98 15.36
C PHE A 65 1.65 8.24 14.92
N GLU A 66 2.58 7.97 15.83
CA GLU A 66 3.80 7.22 15.54
C GLU A 66 3.50 5.79 15.07
N MET A 67 2.60 5.08 15.76
CA MET A 67 2.19 3.74 15.37
C MET A 67 1.57 3.73 13.96
N GLN A 68 0.70 4.70 13.66
CA GLN A 68 0.09 4.81 12.33
C GLN A 68 1.12 5.16 11.26
N GLN A 69 2.10 6.00 11.56
CA GLN A 69 3.20 6.31 10.64
C GLN A 69 4.03 5.06 10.32
N LEU A 70 4.39 4.28 11.34
CA LEU A 70 5.14 3.02 11.18
C LEU A 70 4.35 2.02 10.34
N LYS A 71 3.06 1.84 10.63
CA LYS A 71 2.15 0.95 9.89
C LYS A 71 2.05 1.34 8.41
N THR A 72 1.85 2.64 8.13
CA THR A 72 1.77 3.18 6.76
C THR A 72 3.07 2.94 6.01
N THR A 73 4.21 3.19 6.65
CA THR A 73 5.55 3.00 6.06
C THR A 73 5.84 1.52 5.78
N ALA A 74 5.49 0.62 6.70
CA ALA A 74 5.63 -0.82 6.52
C ALA A 74 4.78 -1.33 5.34
N THR A 75 3.51 -0.89 5.26
CA THR A 75 2.62 -1.26 4.15
C THR A 75 3.12 -0.71 2.81
N HIS A 76 3.68 0.51 2.80
CA HIS A 76 4.29 1.09 1.60
C HIS A 76 5.46 0.24 1.10
N ARG A 77 6.39 -0.14 1.98
CA ARG A 77 7.52 -1.03 1.66
C ARG A 77 7.06 -2.38 1.12
N LEU A 78 6.06 -2.98 1.77
CA LEU A 78 5.51 -4.26 1.34
C LEU A 78 4.85 -4.16 -0.04
N LEU A 79 4.07 -3.11 -0.29
CA LEU A 79 3.47 -2.86 -1.60
C LEU A 79 4.54 -2.68 -2.69
N MET A 80 5.62 -1.95 -2.40
CA MET A 80 6.73 -1.77 -3.34
C MET A 80 7.43 -3.09 -3.68
N ARG A 81 7.65 -3.93 -2.66
CA ARG A 81 8.21 -5.27 -2.86
C ARG A 81 7.30 -6.13 -3.74
N GLU A 82 6.02 -6.24 -3.41
CA GLU A 82 5.06 -7.05 -4.18
C GLU A 82 4.87 -6.51 -5.62
N TYR A 83 4.95 -5.20 -5.80
CA TYR A 83 4.97 -4.57 -7.12
C TYR A 83 6.16 -5.05 -7.96
N GLN A 84 7.37 -5.02 -7.38
CA GLN A 84 8.58 -5.49 -8.06
C GLN A 84 8.51 -6.99 -8.37
N GLU A 85 8.04 -7.81 -7.42
CA GLU A 85 7.91 -9.25 -7.62
C GLU A 85 6.89 -9.59 -8.72
N LEU A 86 5.72 -8.94 -8.75
CA LEU A 86 4.73 -9.16 -9.82
C LEU A 86 5.25 -8.68 -11.18
N LEU A 87 5.94 -7.53 -11.23
CA LEU A 87 6.54 -7.03 -12.46
C LEU A 87 7.59 -8.01 -13.00
N ALA A 88 8.49 -8.51 -12.16
CA ALA A 88 9.48 -9.50 -12.55
C ALA A 88 8.82 -10.80 -13.04
N TYR A 89 7.80 -11.28 -12.32
CA TYR A 89 7.05 -12.47 -12.70
C TYR A 89 6.34 -12.31 -14.06
N MET A 90 5.78 -11.12 -14.34
CA MET A 90 5.16 -10.80 -15.62
C MET A 90 6.17 -10.80 -16.77
N MET A 91 7.38 -10.28 -16.54
CA MET A 91 8.44 -10.26 -17.55
C MET A 91 8.97 -11.67 -17.87
N ASP A 92 9.07 -12.52 -16.86
CA ASP A 92 9.51 -13.92 -16.98
C ASP A 92 8.47 -14.84 -17.66
N LYS A 93 7.23 -14.39 -17.79
CA LYS A 93 6.10 -15.14 -18.37
C LYS A 93 5.57 -14.47 -19.63
N SER A 94 6.48 -14.20 -20.57
CA SER A 94 6.19 -13.53 -21.85
C SER A 94 5.20 -14.28 -22.74
N ASP A 95 5.12 -15.60 -22.59
CA ASP A 95 4.16 -16.46 -23.25
C ASP A 95 2.70 -16.24 -22.79
N LEU A 96 2.49 -15.46 -21.73
CA LEU A 96 1.18 -15.13 -21.18
C LEU A 96 0.78 -13.66 -21.36
N TRP A 97 1.54 -12.87 -22.12
CA TRP A 97 1.26 -11.43 -22.27
C TRP A 97 -0.09 -11.10 -22.91
N ASP A 98 -0.64 -12.02 -23.71
CA ASP A 98 -1.98 -11.87 -24.30
C ASP A 98 -3.10 -12.46 -23.42
N SER A 99 -2.78 -12.97 -22.24
CA SER A 99 -3.77 -13.54 -21.32
C SER A 99 -4.57 -12.47 -20.58
N GLN A 100 -5.80 -12.80 -20.21
CA GLN A 100 -6.65 -11.91 -19.41
C GLN A 100 -5.98 -11.58 -18.06
N GLU A 101 -5.31 -12.54 -17.45
CA GLU A 101 -4.62 -12.40 -16.17
C GLU A 101 -3.44 -11.43 -16.26
N TYR A 102 -2.71 -11.42 -17.37
CA TYR A 102 -1.67 -10.43 -17.62
C TYR A 102 -2.24 -9.00 -17.65
N PHE A 103 -3.35 -8.77 -18.34
CA PHE A 103 -3.98 -7.45 -18.37
C PHE A 103 -4.50 -7.01 -16.99
N LYS A 104 -5.08 -7.94 -16.21
CA LYS A 104 -5.48 -7.67 -14.82
C LYS A 104 -4.27 -7.30 -13.95
N ALA A 105 -3.17 -8.05 -14.05
CA ALA A 105 -1.94 -7.77 -13.34
C ALA A 105 -1.33 -6.42 -13.74
N LYS A 106 -1.30 -6.10 -15.04
CA LYS A 106 -0.86 -4.80 -15.56
C LYS A 106 -1.67 -3.64 -15.00
N SER A 107 -3.00 -3.79 -14.93
CA SER A 107 -3.88 -2.78 -14.32
C SER A 107 -3.58 -2.61 -12.83
N ALA A 108 -3.39 -3.71 -12.09
CA ALA A 108 -3.04 -3.68 -10.68
C ALA A 108 -1.67 -3.02 -10.43
N LEU A 109 -0.66 -3.29 -11.26
CA LEU A 109 0.63 -2.60 -11.21
C LEU A 109 0.46 -1.08 -11.40
N GLY A 110 -0.38 -0.67 -12.36
CA GLY A 110 -0.71 0.74 -12.59
C GLY A 110 -1.35 1.42 -11.38
N ALA A 111 -2.30 0.73 -10.71
CA ALA A 111 -2.93 1.23 -9.50
C ALA A 111 -1.95 1.29 -8.31
N ALA A 112 -1.11 0.26 -8.16
CA ALA A 112 -0.12 0.16 -7.10
C ALA A 112 0.94 1.28 -7.21
N ILE A 113 1.50 1.53 -8.40
CA ILE A 113 2.49 2.61 -8.57
C ILE A 113 1.89 3.98 -8.32
N HIS A 114 0.61 4.19 -8.66
CA HIS A 114 -0.10 5.41 -8.32
C HIS A 114 -0.24 5.56 -6.79
N ASN A 115 -0.67 4.52 -6.08
CA ASN A 115 -0.80 4.54 -4.62
C ASN A 115 0.56 4.76 -3.93
N LEU A 116 1.64 4.12 -4.40
CA LEU A 116 3.00 4.32 -3.89
C LEU A 116 3.48 5.76 -4.03
N ARG A 117 3.09 6.46 -5.10
CA ARG A 117 3.43 7.87 -5.34
C ARG A 117 2.60 8.83 -4.49
N VAL A 118 1.30 8.59 -4.39
CA VAL A 118 0.37 9.48 -3.65
C VAL A 118 0.53 9.32 -2.13
N CYS A 119 0.77 8.10 -1.67
CA CYS A 119 0.94 7.77 -0.25
C CYS A 119 2.44 7.78 0.12
N ALA A 120 3.16 8.84 -0.24
CA ALA A 120 4.60 8.90 -0.05
C ALA A 120 4.98 8.85 1.45
N PRO A 121 6.04 8.11 1.83
CA PRO A 121 6.58 8.16 3.18
C PRO A 121 7.06 9.59 3.48
N THR A 122 6.63 10.14 4.62
CA THR A 122 6.94 11.53 5.01
C THR A 122 8.33 11.71 5.61
N LYS A 123 9.09 10.63 5.82
CA LYS A 123 10.52 10.67 6.16
C LYS A 123 11.35 10.04 5.03
N PRO A 124 12.51 10.62 4.68
CA PRO A 124 13.50 9.89 3.90
C PRO A 124 13.84 8.60 4.67
N MET A 125 13.94 7.50 3.95
CA MET A 125 14.42 6.26 4.55
C MET A 125 15.93 6.42 4.76
N ASP A 126 16.36 6.33 6.01
CA ASP A 126 17.79 6.23 6.37
C ASP A 126 18.47 5.07 5.62
#